data_AF-A0A382Y4X5-F1
#
_entry.id   AF-A0A382Y4X5-F1
#
_cell.length_a   1.000
_cell.length_b   1.000
_cell.length_c   1.000
_cell.angle_alpha   90.00
_cell.angle_beta   90.00
_cell.angle_gamma   90.00
#
_symmetry.space_group_name_H-M   'P 1'
#
loop_
_entity.id
_entity.type
_entity.pdbx_description
1 polymer ?
#
loop_
_entity_poly.entity_id
_entity_poly.type
_entity_poly.pdbx_seq_one_letter_code
_entity_poly.pdbx_strand_id
1 'polypeptide(L)'
;RGYNTIQDIKGAKFGVWYGGGEFEPQLMANLSGVGKDNVNWVAQKFSMIEFYEDKLDVASVTLHNELHVLLGAGYSRNDITIYKASDYGAALISDGIVTTEKMIRERPDIVQKFVNGTLRGWQWGIYNGEEAAKIVLKFNSGLEYQKQLYQVEETSKLVASRKALTEGLGYMDMKDWEVSQKGLLEVKAIDNKIDLNKAFTLKFWKNSPKKFRKLDNMDKVRKRWAKNLGE
;
A
#
# COMPACT_ATOMS: atom_id res chain seq x y z
N ARG A 1 -9.26 -20.67 8.86
CA ARG A 1 -10.66 -20.73 9.38
C ARG A 1 -10.64 -20.36 10.86
N GLY A 2 -11.70 -19.76 11.42
CA GLY A 2 -11.77 -19.43 12.85
C GLY A 2 -11.22 -18.05 13.25
N TYR A 3 -10.77 -17.25 12.28
CA TYR A 3 -10.31 -15.87 12.45
C TYR A 3 -11.29 -14.92 11.79
N ASN A 4 -12.45 -14.70 12.42
CA ASN A 4 -13.56 -13.93 11.83
C ASN A 4 -13.57 -12.48 12.35
N THR A 5 -12.98 -12.24 13.52
CA THR A 5 -12.85 -10.94 14.17
C THR A 5 -11.39 -10.67 14.48
N ILE A 6 -11.03 -9.41 14.71
CA ILE A 6 -9.64 -9.06 15.04
C ILE A 6 -9.19 -9.68 16.38
N GLN A 7 -10.11 -9.95 17.29
CA GLN A 7 -9.79 -10.55 18.59
C GLN A 7 -9.27 -11.99 18.45
N ASP A 8 -9.68 -12.67 17.38
CA ASP A 8 -9.31 -14.06 17.13
C ASP A 8 -7.81 -14.22 16.84
N ILE A 9 -7.08 -13.15 16.47
CA ILE A 9 -5.64 -13.24 16.19
C ILE A 9 -4.80 -13.52 17.45
N LYS A 10 -5.41 -13.46 18.65
CA LYS A 10 -4.73 -13.79 19.90
C LYS A 10 -4.23 -15.24 19.88
N GLY A 11 -2.93 -15.42 20.00
CA GLY A 11 -2.25 -16.72 19.93
C GLY A 11 -2.04 -17.25 18.51
N ALA A 12 -2.53 -16.54 17.47
CA ALA A 12 -2.41 -16.96 16.08
C ALA A 12 -0.96 -16.92 15.60
N LYS A 13 -0.58 -17.85 14.71
CA LYS A 13 0.62 -17.75 13.87
C LYS A 13 0.37 -16.76 12.73
N PHE A 14 0.76 -15.51 12.96
CA PHE A 14 0.59 -14.43 11.99
C PHE A 14 1.87 -14.25 11.18
N GLY A 15 1.81 -14.60 9.90
CA GLY A 15 2.86 -14.35 8.91
C GLY A 15 3.03 -12.87 8.59
N VAL A 16 4.25 -12.35 8.75
CA VAL A 16 4.65 -10.98 8.44
C VAL A 16 5.97 -10.93 7.68
N TRP A 17 6.18 -9.87 6.88
CA TRP A 17 7.49 -9.58 6.28
C TRP A 17 8.31 -8.71 7.24
N TYR A 18 9.39 -9.28 7.78
CA TYR A 18 10.30 -8.54 8.65
C TYR A 18 11.10 -7.48 7.90
N GLY A 19 11.45 -6.39 8.61
CA GLY A 19 12.18 -5.26 8.06
C GLY A 19 11.31 -4.02 7.82
N GLY A 20 10.10 -4.00 8.39
CA GLY A 20 9.17 -2.88 8.35
C GLY A 20 7.70 -3.31 8.18
N GLY A 21 7.46 -4.45 7.53
CA GLY A 21 6.11 -4.94 7.23
C GLY A 21 5.36 -5.48 8.45
N GLU A 22 6.08 -5.83 9.52
CA GLU A 22 5.52 -6.31 10.78
C GLU A 22 4.88 -5.20 11.63
N PHE A 23 5.29 -3.94 11.45
CA PHE A 23 4.89 -2.85 12.34
C PHE A 23 3.41 -2.51 12.23
N GLU A 24 2.83 -2.55 11.03
CA GLU A 24 1.41 -2.26 10.82
C GLU A 24 0.50 -3.34 11.46
N PRO A 25 0.72 -4.66 11.23
CA PRO A 25 0.00 -5.72 11.94
C PRO A 25 0.17 -5.68 13.46
N GLN A 26 1.38 -5.39 13.96
CA GLN A 26 1.62 -5.25 15.40
C GLN A 26 0.87 -4.07 16.00
N LEU A 27 0.85 -2.92 15.31
CA LEU A 27 0.10 -1.76 15.74
C LEU A 27 -1.40 -2.05 15.74
N MET A 28 -1.90 -2.74 14.72
CA MET A 28 -3.29 -3.19 14.64
C MET A 28 -3.65 -4.09 15.84
N ALA A 29 -2.77 -5.01 16.23
CA ALA A 29 -2.97 -5.85 17.41
C ALA A 29 -3.04 -5.01 18.70
N ASN A 30 -2.16 -4.01 18.88
CA ASN A 30 -2.21 -3.11 20.04
C ASN A 30 -3.50 -2.28 20.07
N LEU A 31 -3.83 -1.60 18.97
CA LEU A 31 -4.99 -0.69 18.91
C LEU A 31 -6.34 -1.40 18.99
N SER A 32 -6.38 -2.69 18.63
CA SER A 32 -7.58 -3.53 18.81
C SER A 32 -7.70 -4.15 20.21
N GLY A 33 -6.75 -3.91 21.10
CA GLY A 33 -6.76 -4.47 22.46
C GLY A 33 -6.27 -5.91 22.58
N VAL A 34 -5.87 -6.55 21.47
CA VAL A 34 -5.25 -7.89 21.50
C VAL A 34 -3.87 -7.83 22.13
N GLY A 35 -3.11 -6.77 21.84
CA GLY A 35 -1.71 -6.61 22.24
C GLY A 35 -0.78 -7.45 21.38
N LYS A 36 0.23 -6.82 20.78
CA LYS A 36 1.16 -7.47 19.84
C LYS A 36 1.93 -8.63 20.47
N ASP A 37 2.16 -8.59 21.79
CA ASP A 37 2.90 -9.63 22.51
C ASP A 37 2.05 -10.89 22.76
N ASN A 38 0.75 -10.85 22.43
CA ASN A 38 -0.15 -11.99 22.49
C ASN A 38 -0.34 -12.67 21.12
N VAL A 39 0.49 -12.37 20.12
CA VAL A 39 0.43 -12.94 18.76
C VAL A 39 1.76 -13.60 18.43
N ASN A 40 1.72 -14.76 17.78
CA ASN A 40 2.92 -15.49 17.36
C ASN A 40 3.34 -15.01 15.96
N TRP A 41 4.19 -13.98 15.90
CA TRP A 41 4.71 -13.44 14.64
C TRP A 41 5.71 -14.40 14.00
N VAL A 42 5.49 -14.72 12.73
CA VAL A 42 6.37 -15.63 11.97
C VAL A 42 6.78 -15.00 10.64
N ALA A 43 7.99 -15.32 10.17
CA ALA A 43 8.47 -14.82 8.90
C ALA A 43 7.65 -15.42 7.76
N GLN A 44 7.01 -14.56 6.97
CA GLN A 44 6.24 -14.96 5.80
C GLN A 44 7.08 -14.88 4.52
N LYS A 45 6.93 -15.89 3.66
CA LYS A 45 7.51 -15.90 2.31
C LYS A 45 6.68 -15.05 1.34
N PHE A 46 7.23 -14.74 0.17
CA PHE A 46 6.49 -14.05 -0.89
C PHE A 46 5.41 -14.92 -1.58
N SER A 47 5.33 -16.21 -1.25
CA SER A 47 4.29 -17.12 -1.70
C SER A 47 3.21 -17.35 -0.64
N MET A 48 1.97 -17.58 -1.05
CA MET A 48 0.87 -17.92 -0.13
C MET A 48 0.80 -19.41 0.26
N ILE A 49 1.80 -20.22 -0.10
CA ILE A 49 1.81 -21.68 0.12
C ILE A 49 1.66 -22.03 1.60
N GLU A 50 2.38 -21.35 2.49
CA GLU A 50 2.32 -21.65 3.93
C GLU A 50 0.96 -21.31 4.55
N PHE A 51 0.21 -20.38 3.94
CA PHE A 51 -1.18 -20.13 4.31
C PHE A 51 -2.10 -21.26 3.80
N TYR A 52 -1.89 -21.77 2.58
CA TYR A 52 -2.67 -22.90 2.04
C TYR A 52 -2.44 -24.21 2.81
N GLU A 53 -1.24 -24.42 3.31
CA GLU A 53 -0.85 -25.63 4.06
C GLU A 53 -1.19 -25.53 5.56
N ASP A 54 -2.01 -24.56 5.97
CA ASP A 54 -2.40 -24.29 7.36
C ASP A 54 -1.19 -24.11 8.32
N LYS A 55 -0.04 -23.67 7.79
CA LYS A 55 1.15 -23.32 8.60
C LYS A 55 1.03 -21.92 9.18
N LEU A 56 0.26 -21.05 8.52
CA LEU A 56 -0.11 -19.71 8.97
C LEU A 56 -1.60 -19.65 9.28
N ASP A 57 -1.94 -19.08 10.42
CA ASP A 57 -3.31 -18.81 10.84
C ASP A 57 -3.85 -17.53 10.17
N VAL A 58 -2.98 -16.53 10.10
CA VAL A 58 -3.22 -15.22 9.49
C VAL A 58 -1.98 -14.86 8.66
N ALA A 59 -2.17 -14.24 7.50
CA ALA A 59 -1.09 -13.88 6.59
C ALA A 59 -1.17 -12.39 6.21
N SER A 60 -0.03 -11.73 6.10
CA SER A 60 0.07 -10.40 5.49
C SER A 60 -0.20 -10.49 3.99
N VAL A 61 -0.99 -9.58 3.46
CA VAL A 61 -1.32 -9.53 2.03
C VAL A 61 -1.30 -8.09 1.53
N THR A 62 -0.81 -7.89 0.31
CA THR A 62 -1.13 -6.70 -0.48
C THR A 62 -2.38 -6.99 -1.33
N LEU A 63 -3.21 -5.96 -1.54
CA LEU A 63 -4.43 -6.12 -2.34
C LEU A 63 -4.12 -6.46 -3.81
N HIS A 64 -3.02 -5.92 -4.35
CA HIS A 64 -2.67 -6.08 -5.76
C HIS A 64 -1.98 -7.43 -6.05
N ASN A 65 -1.28 -8.04 -5.10
CA ASN A 65 -0.55 -9.28 -5.33
C ASN A 65 -1.11 -10.49 -4.56
N GLU A 66 -0.85 -10.60 -3.25
CA GLU A 66 -1.16 -11.83 -2.49
C GLU A 66 -2.66 -12.15 -2.47
N LEU A 67 -3.52 -11.13 -2.38
CA LEU A 67 -4.97 -11.34 -2.47
C LEU A 67 -5.37 -11.95 -3.82
N HIS A 68 -4.77 -11.48 -4.92
CA HIS A 68 -5.02 -12.07 -6.24
C HIS A 68 -4.58 -13.54 -6.30
N VAL A 69 -3.45 -13.88 -5.68
CA VAL A 69 -2.94 -15.25 -5.62
C VAL A 69 -3.91 -16.16 -4.84
N LEU A 70 -4.48 -15.69 -3.72
CA LEU A 70 -5.54 -16.40 -2.99
C LEU A 70 -6.78 -16.65 -3.87
N LEU A 71 -7.26 -15.61 -4.56
CA LEU A 71 -8.43 -15.73 -5.44
C LEU A 71 -8.17 -16.70 -6.60
N GLY A 72 -6.98 -16.65 -7.20
CA GLY A 72 -6.56 -17.57 -8.27
C GLY A 72 -6.41 -19.03 -7.82
N ALA A 73 -6.16 -19.27 -6.53
CA ALA A 73 -6.12 -20.61 -5.95
C ALA A 73 -7.51 -21.19 -5.62
N GLY A 74 -8.59 -20.47 -5.95
CA GLY A 74 -9.96 -20.95 -5.77
C GLY A 74 -10.66 -20.48 -4.50
N TYR A 75 -10.01 -19.66 -3.66
CA TYR A 75 -10.68 -19.01 -2.54
C TYR A 75 -11.59 -17.89 -3.06
N SER A 76 -12.81 -17.82 -2.55
CA SER A 76 -13.68 -16.66 -2.77
C SER A 76 -13.43 -15.58 -1.71
N ARG A 77 -13.86 -14.35 -1.97
CA ARG A 77 -13.83 -13.28 -0.95
C ARG A 77 -14.64 -13.64 0.30
N ASN A 78 -15.62 -14.53 0.19
CA ASN A 78 -16.42 -14.99 1.34
C ASN A 78 -15.68 -16.02 2.19
N ASP A 79 -14.62 -16.65 1.64
CA ASP A 79 -13.78 -17.60 2.37
C ASP A 79 -12.67 -16.90 3.19
N ILE A 80 -12.48 -15.59 2.99
CA ILE A 80 -11.35 -14.82 3.51
C ILE A 80 -11.86 -13.66 4.36
N THR A 81 -11.44 -13.61 5.62
CA THR A 81 -11.58 -12.42 6.46
C THR A 81 -10.40 -11.48 6.21
N ILE A 82 -10.67 -10.26 5.77
CA ILE A 82 -9.63 -9.24 5.52
C ILE A 82 -9.65 -8.21 6.66
N TYR A 83 -8.57 -8.15 7.42
CA TYR A 83 -8.33 -7.08 8.39
C TYR A 83 -7.59 -5.93 7.70
N LYS A 84 -8.26 -4.80 7.51
CA LYS A 84 -7.60 -3.59 6.97
C LYS A 84 -7.05 -2.78 8.13
N ALA A 85 -5.74 -2.53 8.14
CA ALA A 85 -5.09 -1.73 9.19
C ALA A 85 -5.73 -0.34 9.36
N SER A 86 -6.24 0.26 8.27
CA SER A 86 -6.98 1.53 8.30
C SER A 86 -8.20 1.51 9.22
N ASP A 87 -8.89 0.38 9.29
CA ASP A 87 -10.14 0.24 10.06
C ASP A 87 -9.85 0.23 11.57
N TYR A 88 -8.59 -0.03 11.96
CA TYR A 88 -8.10 -0.04 13.33
C TYR A 88 -7.20 1.16 13.65
N GLY A 89 -7.09 2.15 12.75
CA GLY A 89 -6.22 3.31 12.93
C GLY A 89 -4.73 3.00 12.83
N ALA A 90 -4.37 1.83 12.28
CA ALA A 90 -3.01 1.33 12.16
C ALA A 90 -2.39 1.57 10.77
N ALA A 91 -3.02 2.34 9.88
CA ALA A 91 -2.50 2.60 8.53
C ALA A 91 -1.22 3.44 8.59
N LEU A 92 -0.07 2.78 8.41
CA LEU A 92 1.23 3.42 8.36
C LEU A 92 1.56 3.90 6.95
N ILE A 93 2.37 4.95 6.83
CA ILE A 93 2.99 5.31 5.56
C ILE A 93 3.96 4.19 5.17
N SER A 94 3.82 3.71 3.93
CA SER A 94 4.61 2.63 3.37
C SER A 94 5.48 3.16 2.21
N ASP A 95 5.02 3.03 0.97
CA ASP A 95 5.80 3.39 -0.21
C ASP A 95 5.81 4.90 -0.50
N GLY A 96 6.97 5.40 -0.93
CA GLY A 96 7.15 6.79 -1.30
C GLY A 96 8.40 7.03 -2.14
N ILE A 97 8.48 8.23 -2.73
CA ILE A 97 9.70 8.69 -3.42
C ILE A 97 10.59 9.33 -2.38
N VAL A 98 11.80 8.78 -2.21
CA VAL A 98 12.81 9.33 -1.32
C VAL A 98 14.06 9.72 -2.11
N THR A 99 14.74 10.77 -1.64
CA THR A 99 16.04 11.20 -2.16
C THR A 99 16.82 11.87 -1.05
N THR A 100 18.13 12.04 -1.22
CA THR A 100 18.97 12.71 -0.23
C THR A 100 18.76 14.23 -0.22
N GLU A 101 18.97 14.87 0.93
CA GLU A 101 19.04 16.33 1.07
C GLU A 101 20.09 16.95 0.14
N LYS A 102 21.20 16.23 -0.11
CA LYS A 102 22.23 16.63 -1.07
C LYS A 102 21.64 16.78 -2.47
N MET A 103 20.87 15.80 -2.94
CA MET A 103 20.23 15.84 -4.25
C MET A 103 19.20 16.98 -4.36
N ILE A 104 18.43 17.22 -3.30
CA ILE A 104 17.47 18.33 -3.22
C ILE A 104 18.17 19.69 -3.33
N ARG A 105 19.32 19.85 -2.65
CA ARG A 105 20.08 21.09 -2.64
C ARG A 105 20.86 21.32 -3.93
N GLU A 106 21.56 20.31 -4.41
CA GLU A 106 22.52 20.45 -5.51
C GLU A 106 21.86 20.30 -6.88
N ARG A 107 20.80 19.48 -7.00
CA ARG A 107 20.11 19.19 -8.27
C ARG A 107 18.58 19.33 -8.17
N PRO A 108 18.06 20.48 -7.66
CA PRO A 108 16.62 20.66 -7.47
C PRO A 108 15.82 20.59 -8.78
N ASP A 109 16.44 20.93 -9.92
CA ASP A 109 15.79 20.85 -11.23
C ASP A 109 15.53 19.39 -11.66
N ILE A 110 16.46 18.48 -11.35
CA ILE A 110 16.29 17.05 -11.59
C ILE A 110 15.18 16.50 -10.70
N VAL A 111 15.20 16.84 -9.41
CA VAL A 111 14.15 16.40 -8.47
C VAL A 111 12.78 16.88 -8.95
N GLN A 112 12.67 18.14 -9.39
CA GLN A 112 11.42 18.67 -9.95
C GLN A 112 10.97 17.92 -11.21
N LYS A 113 11.89 17.65 -12.15
CA LYS A 113 11.57 16.89 -13.38
C LYS A 113 11.14 15.47 -13.06
N PHE A 114 11.78 14.82 -12.08
CA PHE A 114 11.44 13.48 -11.63
C PHE A 114 10.05 13.44 -11.01
N VAL A 115 9.73 14.36 -10.09
CA VAL A 115 8.39 14.47 -9.49
C VAL A 115 7.33 14.72 -10.56
N ASN A 116 7.57 15.67 -11.49
CA ASN A 116 6.65 15.95 -12.59
C ASN A 116 6.42 14.72 -13.48
N GLY A 117 7.49 14.00 -13.84
CA GLY A 117 7.43 12.79 -14.65
C GLY A 117 6.66 11.67 -13.96
N THR A 118 6.92 11.48 -12.66
CA THR A 118 6.27 10.44 -11.85
C THR A 118 4.77 10.70 -11.70
N LEU A 119 4.36 11.94 -11.39
CA LEU A 119 2.95 12.31 -11.30
C LEU A 119 2.22 12.09 -12.63
N ARG A 120 2.83 12.48 -13.74
CA ARG A 120 2.28 12.22 -15.09
C ARG A 120 2.14 10.74 -15.38
N GLY A 121 3.15 9.94 -15.03
CA GLY A 121 3.14 8.49 -15.23
C GLY A 121 2.03 7.81 -14.46
N TRP A 122 1.90 8.13 -13.16
CA TRP A 122 0.82 7.61 -12.31
C TRP A 122 -0.56 8.00 -12.83
N GLN A 123 -0.77 9.27 -13.12
CA GLN A 123 -2.04 9.75 -13.67
C GLN A 123 -2.39 9.05 -14.99
N TRP A 124 -1.42 8.92 -15.89
CA TRP A 124 -1.63 8.23 -17.16
C TRP A 124 -1.94 6.75 -16.94
N GLY A 125 -1.23 6.05 -16.06
CA GLY A 125 -1.50 4.64 -15.74
C GLY A 125 -2.89 4.42 -15.17
N ILE A 126 -3.33 5.30 -14.25
CA ILE A 126 -4.70 5.29 -13.71
C ILE A 126 -5.74 5.41 -14.83
N TYR A 127 -5.49 6.25 -15.84
CA TYR A 127 -6.42 6.41 -16.96
C TYR A 127 -6.31 5.35 -18.05
N ASN A 128 -5.20 4.60 -18.11
CA ASN A 128 -4.90 3.67 -19.19
C ASN A 128 -4.39 2.33 -18.62
N GLY A 129 -5.17 1.72 -17.73
CA GLY A 129 -4.75 0.52 -16.98
C GLY A 129 -4.38 -0.66 -17.89
N GLU A 130 -5.15 -0.89 -18.96
CA GLU A 130 -4.89 -1.96 -19.93
C GLU A 130 -3.57 -1.77 -20.68
N GLU A 131 -3.28 -0.55 -21.13
CA GLU A 131 -2.02 -0.19 -21.77
C GLU A 131 -0.85 -0.21 -20.78
N ALA A 132 -1.06 0.25 -19.55
CA ALA A 132 -0.05 0.22 -18.50
C ALA A 132 0.37 -1.22 -18.18
N ALA A 133 -0.57 -2.16 -18.07
CA ALA A 133 -0.27 -3.58 -17.94
C ALA A 133 0.53 -4.12 -19.13
N LYS A 134 0.18 -3.74 -20.37
CA LYS A 134 0.95 -4.11 -21.57
C LYS A 134 2.37 -3.55 -21.56
N ILE A 135 2.59 -2.36 -20.99
CA ILE A 135 3.95 -1.80 -20.83
C ILE A 135 4.78 -2.65 -19.88
N VAL A 136 4.21 -3.09 -18.75
CA VAL A 136 4.91 -3.96 -17.79
C VAL A 136 5.41 -5.25 -18.47
N LEU A 137 4.57 -5.87 -19.30
CA LEU A 137 4.95 -7.07 -20.06
C LEU A 137 6.12 -6.86 -21.02
N LYS A 138 6.36 -5.64 -21.51
CA LYS A 138 7.53 -5.35 -22.37
C LYS A 138 8.85 -5.43 -21.60
N PHE A 139 8.82 -5.23 -20.29
CA PHE A 139 10.01 -5.31 -19.43
C PHE A 139 10.21 -6.72 -18.86
N ASN A 140 9.17 -7.55 -18.82
CA ASN A 140 9.27 -8.95 -18.47
C ASN A 140 8.16 -9.76 -19.16
N SER A 141 8.52 -10.46 -20.25
CA SER A 141 7.59 -11.27 -21.03
C SER A 141 7.17 -12.59 -20.37
N GLY A 142 7.78 -12.96 -19.24
CA GLY A 142 7.37 -14.11 -18.44
C GLY A 142 6.16 -13.83 -17.54
N LEU A 143 5.69 -12.57 -17.50
CA LEU A 143 4.52 -12.18 -16.73
C LEU A 143 3.24 -12.44 -17.53
N GLU A 144 2.15 -12.74 -16.82
CA GLU A 144 0.84 -12.95 -17.41
C GLU A 144 0.03 -11.65 -17.45
N TYR A 145 -0.60 -11.36 -18.60
CA TYR A 145 -1.33 -10.10 -18.80
C TYR A 145 -2.43 -9.86 -17.77
N GLN A 146 -3.29 -10.85 -17.50
CA GLN A 146 -4.43 -10.65 -16.60
C GLN A 146 -3.95 -10.36 -15.17
N LYS A 147 -2.89 -11.05 -14.72
CA LYS A 147 -2.24 -10.77 -13.43
C LYS A 147 -1.68 -9.34 -13.35
N GLN A 148 -1.04 -8.85 -14.42
CA GLN A 148 -0.53 -7.48 -14.46
C GLN A 148 -1.65 -6.44 -14.52
N LEU A 149 -2.73 -6.73 -15.27
CA LEU A 149 -3.90 -5.86 -15.30
C LEU A 149 -4.54 -5.74 -13.92
N TYR A 150 -4.76 -6.85 -13.23
CA TYR A 150 -5.26 -6.85 -11.85
C TYR A 150 -4.37 -6.00 -10.94
N GLN A 151 -3.05 -6.21 -10.97
CA GLN A 151 -2.10 -5.45 -10.16
C GLN A 151 -2.15 -3.95 -10.43
N VAL A 152 -2.15 -3.55 -11.71
CA VAL A 152 -2.22 -2.13 -12.10
C VAL A 152 -3.51 -1.48 -11.61
N GLU A 153 -4.64 -2.17 -11.72
CA GLU A 153 -5.94 -1.60 -11.34
C GLU A 153 -6.12 -1.51 -9.82
N GLU A 154 -5.72 -2.53 -9.06
CA GLU A 154 -5.72 -2.48 -7.59
C GLU A 154 -4.74 -1.44 -7.04
N THR A 155 -3.53 -1.35 -7.60
CA THR A 155 -2.59 -0.30 -7.20
C THR A 155 -3.12 1.09 -7.58
N SER A 156 -3.80 1.23 -8.72
CA SER A 156 -4.45 2.49 -9.11
C SER A 156 -5.54 2.91 -8.12
N LYS A 157 -6.34 1.96 -7.60
CA LYS A 157 -7.33 2.22 -6.54
C LYS A 157 -6.67 2.77 -5.28
N LEU A 158 -5.54 2.19 -4.86
CA LEU A 158 -4.79 2.64 -3.69
C LEU A 158 -4.21 4.05 -3.87
N VAL A 159 -3.59 4.31 -5.01
CA VAL A 159 -2.95 5.60 -5.31
C VAL A 159 -3.97 6.72 -5.53
N ALA A 160 -5.13 6.40 -6.13
CA ALA A 160 -6.22 7.34 -6.38
C ALA A 160 -7.27 7.33 -5.26
N SER A 161 -6.82 7.34 -4.01
CA SER A 161 -7.68 7.31 -2.82
C SER A 161 -7.40 8.48 -1.87
N ARG A 162 -8.25 8.61 -0.83
CA ARG A 162 -8.06 9.58 0.27
C ARG A 162 -7.75 10.99 -0.24
N LYS A 163 -6.70 11.62 0.27
CA LYS A 163 -6.30 13.00 -0.08
C LYS A 163 -5.89 13.15 -1.54
N ALA A 164 -5.55 12.08 -2.26
CA ALA A 164 -5.29 12.19 -3.69
C ALA A 164 -6.54 12.64 -4.48
N LEU A 165 -7.75 12.31 -3.98
CA LEU A 165 -9.01 12.71 -4.61
C LEU A 165 -9.35 14.19 -4.40
N THR A 166 -8.86 14.80 -3.32
CA THR A 166 -9.16 16.21 -2.98
C THR A 166 -8.01 17.15 -3.28
N GLU A 167 -6.78 16.77 -2.95
CA GLU A 167 -5.57 17.59 -3.12
C GLU A 167 -4.82 17.28 -4.44
N GLY A 168 -4.93 16.03 -4.91
CA GLY A 168 -4.25 15.50 -6.09
C GLY A 168 -3.21 14.42 -5.75
N LEU A 169 -2.88 13.61 -6.76
CA LEU A 169 -1.92 12.50 -6.68
C LEU A 169 -0.60 12.91 -6.02
N GLY A 170 -0.06 12.00 -5.19
CA GLY A 170 1.22 12.19 -4.50
C GLY A 170 1.22 13.27 -3.42
N TYR A 171 0.05 13.80 -3.03
CA TYR A 171 -0.04 14.67 -1.87
C TYR A 171 0.28 13.89 -0.60
N MET A 172 1.20 14.43 0.20
CA MET A 172 1.55 13.91 1.51
C MET A 172 0.83 14.74 2.59
N ASP A 173 -0.07 14.10 3.34
CA ASP A 173 -0.80 14.72 4.45
C ASP A 173 -0.01 14.55 5.74
N MET A 174 0.25 15.66 6.46
CA MET A 174 0.93 15.64 7.76
C MET A 174 0.24 14.68 8.73
N LYS A 175 -1.10 14.57 8.67
CA LYS A 175 -1.85 13.66 9.54
C LYS A 175 -1.44 12.19 9.36
N ASP A 176 -1.10 11.77 8.14
CA ASP A 176 -0.65 10.40 7.88
C ASP A 176 0.75 10.15 8.49
N TRP A 177 1.60 11.18 8.51
CA TRP A 177 2.92 11.14 9.16
C TRP A 177 2.81 11.12 10.69
N GLU A 178 1.87 11.87 11.25
CA GLU A 178 1.58 11.86 12.69
C GLU A 178 1.08 10.50 13.16
N VAL A 179 0.16 9.88 12.41
CA VAL A 179 -0.31 8.51 12.65
C VAL A 179 0.87 7.54 12.58
N SER A 180 1.70 7.65 11.56
CA SER A 180 2.85 6.77 11.37
C SER A 180 3.86 6.88 12.51
N GLN A 181 4.25 8.10 12.90
CA GLN A 181 5.18 8.32 14.01
C GLN A 181 4.60 7.78 15.33
N LYS A 182 3.33 8.08 15.63
CA LYS A 182 2.68 7.56 16.84
C LYS A 182 2.67 6.04 16.84
N GLY A 183 2.31 5.43 15.71
CA GLY A 183 2.27 4.00 15.53
C GLY A 183 3.62 3.33 15.68
N LEU A 184 4.66 3.87 15.05
CA LEU A 184 6.03 3.34 15.14
C LEU A 184 6.60 3.46 16.56
N LEU A 185 6.27 4.51 17.31
CA LEU A 185 6.64 4.63 18.73
C LEU A 185 5.90 3.58 19.59
N GLU A 186 4.60 3.40 19.34
CA GLU A 186 3.75 2.43 20.06
C GLU A 186 4.28 1.00 19.93
N VAL A 187 4.70 0.60 18.73
CA VAL A 187 5.30 -0.74 18.51
C VAL A 187 6.80 -0.80 18.79
N LYS A 188 7.42 0.31 19.22
CA LYS A 188 8.86 0.45 19.50
C LYS A 188 9.75 0.19 18.28
N ALA A 189 9.27 0.54 17.09
CA ALA A 189 10.06 0.54 15.86
C ALA A 189 11.01 1.75 15.77
N ILE A 190 10.68 2.84 16.48
CA ILE A 190 11.55 3.99 16.68
C ILE A 190 11.57 4.35 18.17
N ASP A 191 12.71 4.84 18.66
CA ASP A 191 12.87 5.17 20.08
C ASP A 191 12.33 6.55 20.44
N ASN A 192 12.36 7.48 19.48
CA ASN A 192 12.10 8.90 19.73
C ASN A 192 11.28 9.51 18.60
N LYS A 193 10.54 10.58 18.94
CA LYS A 193 9.90 11.44 17.94
C LYS A 193 10.96 12.11 17.07
N ILE A 194 10.63 12.32 15.81
CA ILE A 194 11.37 13.15 14.87
C ILE A 194 10.59 14.43 14.57
N ASP A 195 11.29 15.43 14.01
CA ASP A 195 10.62 16.61 13.46
C ASP A 195 9.96 16.26 12.12
N LEU A 196 8.64 16.03 12.14
CA LEU A 196 7.89 15.65 10.95
C LEU A 196 7.92 16.71 9.83
N ASN A 197 8.19 17.98 10.16
CA ASN A 197 8.37 19.01 9.13
C ASN A 197 9.64 18.81 8.29
N LYS A 198 10.58 17.99 8.78
CA LYS A 198 11.79 17.57 8.08
C LYS A 198 11.68 16.16 7.48
N ALA A 199 10.62 15.42 7.80
CA ALA A 199 10.42 14.06 7.31
C ALA A 199 9.99 14.03 5.83
N PHE A 200 9.32 15.08 5.35
CA PHE A 200 8.92 15.19 3.96
C PHE A 200 8.83 16.65 3.48
N THR A 201 8.75 16.85 2.16
CA THR A 201 8.53 18.16 1.56
C THR A 201 7.48 18.13 0.46
N LEU A 202 6.55 19.09 0.50
CA LEU A 202 5.59 19.33 -0.58
C LEU A 202 6.09 20.34 -1.61
N LYS A 203 7.33 20.85 -1.50
CA LYS A 203 7.88 21.88 -2.39
C LYS A 203 7.73 21.51 -3.87
N PHE A 204 8.24 20.32 -4.24
CA PHE A 204 8.24 19.87 -5.62
C PHE A 204 6.84 19.50 -6.13
N TRP A 205 5.99 18.98 -5.25
CA TRP A 205 4.59 18.72 -5.55
C TRP A 205 3.79 20.02 -5.80
N LYS A 206 3.98 21.05 -4.97
CA LYS A 206 3.33 22.36 -5.12
C LYS A 206 3.74 23.05 -6.43
N ASN A 207 5.02 22.92 -6.80
CA ASN A 207 5.57 23.43 -8.05
C ASN A 207 5.19 22.60 -9.28
N SER A 208 4.65 21.39 -9.09
CA SER A 208 4.19 20.55 -10.21
C SER A 208 2.90 21.14 -10.80
N PRO A 209 2.77 21.20 -12.14
CA PRO A 209 1.53 21.63 -12.79
C PRO A 209 0.32 20.86 -12.27
N LYS A 210 -0.75 21.58 -11.89
CA LYS A 210 -1.99 20.97 -11.34
C LYS A 210 -2.54 19.85 -12.23
N LYS A 211 -2.44 20.02 -13.56
CA LYS A 211 -2.89 19.02 -14.54
C LYS A 211 -2.21 17.65 -14.41
N PHE A 212 -1.03 17.54 -13.81
CA PHE A 212 -0.32 16.27 -13.62
C PHE A 212 -0.76 15.51 -12.36
N ARG A 213 -1.45 16.19 -11.43
CA ARG A 213 -1.83 15.63 -10.14
C ARG A 213 -3.34 15.58 -9.92
N LYS A 214 -4.12 16.36 -10.66
CA LYS A 214 -5.58 16.36 -10.57
C LYS A 214 -6.17 15.05 -11.12
N LEU A 215 -7.11 14.46 -10.41
CA LEU A 215 -7.87 13.31 -10.89
C LEU A 215 -9.25 13.78 -11.37
N ASP A 216 -9.43 13.83 -12.69
CA ASP A 216 -10.69 14.08 -13.37
C ASP A 216 -11.36 12.78 -13.83
N ASN A 217 -12.68 12.81 -14.09
CA ASN A 217 -13.45 11.72 -14.71
C ASN A 217 -13.32 10.34 -14.03
N MET A 218 -13.16 10.31 -12.70
CA MET A 218 -12.93 9.08 -11.95
C MET A 218 -14.07 8.07 -12.03
N ASP A 219 -15.29 8.47 -12.40
CA ASP A 219 -16.41 7.53 -12.54
C ASP A 219 -16.21 6.56 -13.71
N LYS A 220 -15.64 7.03 -14.83
CA LYS A 220 -15.28 6.15 -15.95
C LYS A 220 -14.19 5.17 -15.54
N VAL A 221 -13.21 5.65 -14.78
CA VAL A 221 -12.10 4.83 -14.27
C VAL A 221 -12.62 3.76 -13.31
N ARG A 222 -13.48 4.14 -12.35
CA ARG A 222 -14.09 3.20 -11.39
C ARG A 222 -14.94 2.12 -12.08
N LYS A 223 -15.70 2.48 -13.12
CA LYS A 223 -16.42 1.49 -13.94
C LYS A 223 -15.49 0.49 -14.62
N ARG A 224 -14.33 0.96 -15.10
CA ARG A 224 -13.30 0.07 -15.66
C ARG A 224 -12.71 -0.85 -14.59
N TRP A 225 -12.39 -0.31 -13.42
CA TRP A 225 -11.91 -1.10 -12.28
C TRP A 225 -12.88 -2.21 -11.91
N ALA A 226 -14.17 -1.89 -11.71
CA ALA A 226 -15.18 -2.88 -11.36
C ALA A 226 -15.25 -4.01 -12.40
N LYS A 227 -15.29 -3.65 -13.69
CA LYS A 227 -15.26 -4.62 -14.79
C LYS A 227 -14.00 -5.50 -14.78
N ASN A 228 -12.82 -4.90 -14.67
CA ASN A 228 -11.54 -5.60 -14.81
C ASN A 228 -11.19 -6.44 -13.56
N LEU A 229 -11.72 -6.07 -12.39
CA LEU A 229 -11.49 -6.75 -11.12
C LEU A 229 -12.61 -7.73 -10.74
N GLY A 230 -13.71 -7.75 -11.50
CA GLY A 230 -14.88 -8.58 -11.23
C GLY A 230 -15.66 -8.16 -9.98
N GLU A 231 -15.76 -6.85 -9.74
CA GLU A 231 -16.51 -6.23 -8.62
C GLU A 231 -17.88 -5.69 -9.05
#